data_AF-A0A2X4WEK1-F1
#
_entry.id   AF-A0A2X4WEK1-F1
#
_cell.length_a   1.000
_cell.length_b   1.000
_cell.length_c   1.000
_cell.angle_alpha   90.00
_cell.angle_beta   90.00
_cell.angle_gamma   90.00
#
_symmetry.space_group_name_H-M   'P 1'
#
loop_
_entity.id
_entity.type
_entity.pdbx_description
1 polymer ?
#
loop_
_entity_poly.entity_id
_entity_poly.type
_entity_poly.pdbx_seq_one_letter_code
_entity_poly.pdbx_strand_id
1 'polypeptide(L)'
;MWYIIFIAIILCILMALKTLFFPARFSYKQVSFENFVFLGCTYAVIMIGFGLLFLMLEMQGLEVMAETHVTGREDWKEQLSTSIYLSAITLFSVGYGDVVPVGIGRLLVIIEALLGYTIPAAFVVRSFIDYDPTIEKRK
;
A
#
# COMPACT_ATOMS: atom_id res chain seq x y z
N MET A 1 -19.82 11.66 7.62
CA MET A 1 -19.64 10.86 6.40
C MET A 1 -18.16 10.69 6.07
N TRP A 2 -17.37 11.77 6.01
CA TRP A 2 -15.92 11.73 5.76
C TRP A 2 -15.13 10.77 6.67
N TYR A 3 -15.28 10.91 7.99
CA TYR A 3 -14.58 10.06 8.97
C TYR A 3 -14.89 8.58 8.82
N ILE A 4 -16.10 8.22 8.38
CA ILE A 4 -16.50 6.82 8.16
C ILE A 4 -15.72 6.24 6.98
N ILE A 5 -15.59 7.00 5.89
CA ILE A 5 -14.83 6.60 4.70
C ILE A 5 -13.34 6.47 5.05
N PHE A 6 -12.80 7.42 5.82
CA PHE A 6 -11.42 7.39 6.27
C PHE A 6 -11.10 6.13 7.09
N ILE A 7 -11.95 5.81 8.07
CA ILE A 7 -11.82 4.59 8.88
C ILE A 7 -11.98 3.34 8.00
N ALA A 8 -12.92 3.33 7.06
CA ALA A 8 -13.12 2.20 6.16
C ALA A 8 -11.88 1.92 5.28
N ILE A 9 -11.22 2.96 4.77
CA ILE A 9 -9.98 2.82 3.99
C ILE A 9 -8.87 2.23 4.86
N ILE A 10 -8.68 2.74 6.08
CA ILE A 10 -7.69 2.19 7.02
C ILE A 10 -7.98 0.72 7.32
N LEU A 11 -9.25 0.38 7.57
CA LEU A 11 -9.65 -1.02 7.80
C LEU A 11 -9.37 -1.90 6.58
N CYS A 12 -9.65 -1.43 5.36
CA CYS A 12 -9.33 -2.16 4.13
C CYS A 12 -7.82 -2.42 3.99
N ILE A 13 -6.99 -1.42 4.23
CA ILE A 13 -5.53 -1.56 4.23
C ILE A 13 -5.09 -2.58 5.29
N LEU A 14 -5.59 -2.45 6.52
CA LEU A 14 -5.27 -3.39 7.61
C LEU A 14 -5.72 -4.82 7.34
N MET A 15 -6.88 -5.01 6.69
CA MET A 15 -7.34 -6.35 6.28
C MET A 15 -6.47 -6.94 5.17
N ALA A 16 -6.07 -6.14 4.19
CA ALA A 16 -5.15 -6.58 3.13
C ALA A 16 -3.79 -7.01 3.71
N LEU A 17 -3.23 -6.17 4.59
CA LEU A 17 -2.04 -6.49 5.37
C LEU A 17 -2.21 -7.76 6.21
N LYS A 18 -3.29 -7.86 7.00
CA LYS A 18 -3.55 -9.05 7.83
C LYS A 18 -3.64 -10.31 6.97
N THR A 19 -4.22 -10.24 5.78
CA THR A 19 -4.31 -11.40 4.90
C THR A 19 -2.93 -11.84 4.41
N LEU A 20 -2.03 -10.89 4.14
CA LEU A 20 -0.63 -11.18 3.79
C LEU A 20 0.20 -11.73 4.97
N PHE A 21 0.06 -11.14 6.17
CA PHE A 21 0.85 -11.49 7.36
C PHE A 21 0.23 -12.61 8.23
N PHE A 22 -1.04 -12.92 8.08
CA PHE A 22 -1.74 -13.91 8.91
C PHE A 22 -2.78 -14.68 8.08
N PRO A 23 -2.37 -15.48 7.09
CA PRO A 23 -3.29 -16.33 6.36
C PRO A 23 -3.91 -17.36 7.31
N ALA A 24 -5.24 -17.36 7.36
CA ALA A 24 -6.02 -18.43 7.95
C ALA A 24 -5.80 -19.69 7.10
N ARG A 25 -4.86 -20.56 7.53
CA ARG A 25 -4.63 -21.93 7.02
C ARG A 25 -4.87 -22.12 5.52
N PHE A 26 -4.11 -21.42 4.68
CA PHE A 26 -4.07 -21.78 3.27
C PHE A 26 -2.77 -22.55 2.99
N SER A 27 -2.94 -23.86 2.82
CA SER A 27 -1.91 -24.83 2.49
C SER A 27 -1.46 -24.63 1.04
N TYR A 28 -0.66 -23.58 0.79
CA TYR A 28 -0.09 -23.32 -0.54
C TYR A 28 1.19 -24.14 -0.72
N LYS A 29 1.06 -25.22 -1.49
CA LYS A 29 2.19 -25.95 -2.09
C LYS A 29 2.85 -25.05 -3.14
N GLN A 30 4.13 -24.71 -2.92
CA GLN A 30 5.06 -24.08 -3.85
C GLN A 30 4.60 -22.73 -4.42
N VAL A 31 5.52 -21.99 -5.05
CA VAL A 31 5.29 -20.66 -5.64
C VAL A 31 4.30 -20.79 -6.81
N SER A 32 3.00 -20.82 -6.51
CA SER A 32 1.93 -20.85 -7.51
C SER A 32 1.70 -19.44 -8.06
N PHE A 33 1.35 -19.34 -9.34
CA PHE A 33 0.93 -18.09 -10.00
C PHE A 33 -0.15 -17.36 -9.19
N GLU A 34 -1.00 -18.11 -8.47
CA GLU A 34 -2.02 -17.58 -7.57
C GLU A 34 -1.43 -16.68 -6.46
N ASN A 35 -0.31 -17.07 -5.87
CA ASN A 35 0.36 -16.29 -4.82
C ASN A 35 0.95 -14.99 -5.37
N PHE A 36 1.45 -15.02 -6.61
CA PHE A 36 1.95 -13.82 -7.29
C PHE A 36 0.82 -12.85 -7.62
N VAL A 37 -0.31 -13.34 -8.12
CA VAL A 37 -1.52 -12.52 -8.36
C VAL A 37 -2.02 -11.92 -7.04
N PHE A 38 -2.08 -12.72 -5.97
CA PHE A 38 -2.46 -12.24 -4.64
C PHE A 38 -1.54 -11.13 -4.13
N LEU A 39 -0.22 -11.26 -4.32
CA LEU A 39 0.75 -10.23 -4.00
C LEU A 39 0.47 -8.93 -4.78
N GLY A 40 0.27 -9.03 -6.10
CA GLY A 40 -0.07 -7.89 -6.95
C GLY A 40 -1.36 -7.19 -6.53
N CYS A 41 -2.41 -7.95 -6.19
CA CYS A 41 -3.65 -7.41 -5.65
C CYS A 41 -3.44 -6.69 -4.31
N THR A 42 -2.58 -7.23 -3.44
CA THR A 42 -2.24 -6.60 -2.15
C THR A 42 -1.58 -5.24 -2.37
N TYR A 43 -0.62 -5.15 -3.30
CA TYR A 43 -0.02 -3.87 -3.70
C TYR A 43 -1.05 -2.88 -4.23
N ALA A 44 -1.94 -3.32 -5.12
CA ALA A 44 -2.97 -2.46 -5.69
C ALA A 44 -3.91 -1.88 -4.61
N VAL A 45 -4.32 -2.69 -3.62
CA VAL A 45 -5.17 -2.24 -2.52
C VAL A 45 -4.45 -1.22 -1.63
N ILE A 46 -3.19 -1.45 -1.30
CA ILE A 46 -2.40 -0.51 -0.49
C ILE A 46 -2.21 0.80 -1.23
N MET A 47 -1.83 0.74 -2.51
CA MET A 47 -1.64 1.90 -3.38
C MET A 47 -2.92 2.73 -3.50
N ILE A 48 -4.06 2.10 -3.81
CA ILE A 48 -5.35 2.81 -3.88
C ILE A 48 -5.73 3.35 -2.50
N GLY A 49 -5.49 2.59 -1.43
CA GLY A 49 -5.80 3.00 -0.06
C GLY A 49 -5.05 4.26 0.36
N PHE A 50 -3.72 4.28 0.25
CA PHE A 50 -2.91 5.45 0.58
C PHE A 50 -3.18 6.64 -0.35
N GLY A 51 -3.33 6.40 -1.66
CA GLY A 51 -3.75 7.46 -2.60
C GLY A 51 -5.08 8.12 -2.20
N LEU A 52 -6.07 7.33 -1.77
CA LEU A 52 -7.32 7.89 -1.26
C LEU A 52 -7.14 8.62 0.08
N LEU A 53 -6.26 8.14 0.97
CA LEU A 53 -5.96 8.84 2.22
C LEU A 53 -5.32 10.21 1.96
N PHE A 54 -4.39 10.31 1.01
CA PHE A 54 -3.77 11.58 0.62
C PHE A 54 -4.81 12.56 0.09
N LEU A 55 -5.62 12.13 -0.88
CA LEU A 55 -6.70 12.94 -1.44
C LEU A 55 -7.68 13.41 -0.37
N MET A 56 -8.05 12.53 0.56
CA MET A 56 -8.96 12.88 1.65
C MET A 56 -8.36 13.86 2.66
N LEU A 57 -7.04 13.95 2.80
CA LEU A 57 -6.43 14.97 3.64
C LEU A 57 -6.34 16.30 2.89
N GLU A 58 -5.98 16.25 1.61
CA GLU A 58 -5.97 17.40 0.68
C GLU A 58 -7.33 18.11 0.66
N MET A 59 -8.40 17.35 0.47
CA MET A 59 -9.77 17.88 0.42
C MET A 59 -10.27 18.43 1.78
N GLN A 60 -9.60 18.14 2.89
CA GLN A 60 -9.87 18.77 4.20
C GLN A 60 -9.10 20.08 4.39
N GLY A 61 -8.28 20.49 3.40
CA GLY A 61 -7.43 21.66 3.48
C GLY A 61 -6.10 21.40 4.18
N LEU A 62 -5.73 20.14 4.41
CA LEU A 62 -4.40 19.77 4.88
C LEU A 62 -3.51 19.56 3.66
N GLU A 63 -2.49 20.40 3.50
CA GLU A 63 -1.51 20.25 2.44
C GLU A 63 -0.68 18.98 2.68
N VAL A 64 -0.83 17.98 1.80
CA VAL A 64 -0.23 16.64 1.96
C VAL A 64 0.78 16.35 0.87
N MET A 65 0.56 16.89 -0.33
CA MET A 65 1.47 16.77 -1.47
C MET A 65 1.71 18.14 -2.09
N ALA A 66 2.91 18.32 -2.64
CA ALA A 66 3.27 19.50 -3.40
C ALA A 66 3.80 19.07 -4.77
N GLU A 67 3.25 19.69 -5.81
CA GLU A 67 3.68 19.48 -7.20
C GLU A 67 4.66 20.57 -7.62
N THR A 68 5.75 20.18 -8.27
CA THR A 68 6.80 21.14 -8.71
C THR A 68 6.33 22.01 -9.90
N HIS A 69 5.33 21.56 -10.67
CA HIS A 69 5.00 22.14 -11.97
C HIS A 69 3.55 22.62 -12.15
N VAL A 70 2.70 22.62 -11.12
CA VAL A 70 1.30 23.02 -11.27
C VAL A 70 1.04 24.42 -10.73
N THR A 71 0.68 25.32 -11.65
CA THR A 71 0.18 26.67 -11.37
C THR A 71 -1.31 26.73 -11.72
N GLY A 72 -2.20 26.30 -10.81
CA GLY A 72 -3.64 26.33 -11.06
C GLY A 72 -4.48 25.69 -9.94
N ARG A 73 -5.80 25.85 -10.02
CA ARG A 73 -6.75 25.03 -9.24
C ARG A 73 -6.88 23.69 -9.96
N GLU A 74 -6.30 22.65 -9.39
CA GLU A 74 -6.45 21.29 -9.91
C GLU A 74 -7.90 20.81 -9.75
N ASP A 75 -8.41 20.15 -10.79
CA ASP A 75 -9.67 19.42 -10.69
C ASP A 75 -9.50 18.23 -9.74
N TRP A 76 -10.57 17.82 -9.06
CA TRP A 76 -10.55 16.67 -8.14
C TRP A 76 -10.03 15.37 -8.77
N LYS A 77 -10.15 15.23 -10.10
CA LYS A 77 -9.63 14.08 -10.86
C LYS A 77 -8.12 14.10 -10.98
N GLU A 78 -7.54 15.28 -11.17
CA GLU A 78 -6.10 15.49 -11.25
C GLU A 78 -5.48 15.21 -9.88
N GLN A 79 -6.05 15.80 -8.82
CA GLN A 79 -5.66 15.51 -7.44
C GLN A 79 -5.73 14.02 -7.09
N LEU A 80 -6.78 13.31 -7.53
CA LEU A 80 -6.89 11.87 -7.33
C LEU A 80 -5.76 11.12 -8.05
N SER A 81 -5.49 11.48 -9.31
CA SER A 81 -4.42 10.88 -10.11
C SER A 81 -3.05 11.12 -9.48
N THR A 82 -2.75 12.36 -9.07
CA THR A 82 -1.53 12.73 -8.37
C THR A 82 -1.39 12.00 -7.05
N SER A 83 -2.47 11.88 -6.27
CA SER A 83 -2.44 11.17 -4.98
C SER A 83 -2.13 9.68 -5.15
N ILE A 84 -2.75 9.02 -6.14
CA ILE A 84 -2.44 7.61 -6.46
C ILE A 84 -1.02 7.49 -7.00
N TYR A 85 -0.57 8.44 -7.81
CA TYR A 85 0.79 8.47 -8.33
C TYR A 85 1.84 8.61 -7.21
N LEU A 86 1.64 9.55 -6.27
CA LEU A 86 2.50 9.72 -5.09
C LEU A 86 2.58 8.43 -4.26
N SER A 87 1.44 7.78 -4.05
CA SER A 87 1.37 6.48 -3.38
C SER A 87 2.16 5.41 -4.15
N ALA A 88 1.99 5.32 -5.47
CA ALA A 88 2.71 4.35 -6.29
C ALA A 88 4.24 4.56 -6.24
N ILE A 89 4.72 5.77 -6.46
CA ILE A 89 6.16 6.07 -6.44
C ILE A 89 6.77 5.90 -5.05
N THR A 90 5.97 6.05 -3.98
CA THR A 90 6.39 5.81 -2.59
C THR A 90 6.45 4.32 -2.28
N LEU A 91 5.36 3.60 -2.56
CA LEU A 91 5.21 2.17 -2.27
C LEU A 91 6.25 1.33 -3.00
N PHE A 92 6.56 1.68 -4.25
CA PHE A 92 7.60 1.02 -5.05
C PHE A 92 8.99 1.66 -4.90
N SER A 93 9.15 2.67 -4.03
CA SER A 93 10.41 3.35 -3.77
C SER A 93 11.09 3.94 -5.03
N VAL A 94 10.28 4.40 -5.98
CA VAL A 94 10.75 5.05 -7.21
C VAL A 94 11.09 6.51 -6.95
N GLY A 95 10.17 7.25 -6.32
CA GLY A 95 10.39 8.62 -5.85
C GLY A 95 11.01 9.59 -6.87
N TYR A 96 10.38 9.81 -8.02
CA TYR A 96 10.90 10.70 -9.07
C TYR A 96 11.14 12.15 -8.59
N GLY A 97 10.45 12.59 -7.54
CA GLY A 97 10.63 13.91 -6.92
C GLY A 97 9.87 15.05 -7.60
N ASP A 98 9.04 14.73 -8.59
CA ASP A 98 8.08 15.62 -9.23
C ASP A 98 6.89 15.97 -8.32
N VAL A 99 6.42 14.98 -7.57
CA VAL A 99 5.43 15.12 -6.49
C VAL A 99 6.10 14.74 -5.17
N VAL A 100 6.08 15.66 -4.20
CA VAL A 100 6.72 15.45 -2.90
C VAL A 100 5.72 15.56 -1.75
N PRO A 101 5.85 14.70 -0.72
CA PRO A 101 4.98 14.77 0.45
C PRO A 101 5.37 15.95 1.34
N VAL A 102 4.37 16.71 1.77
CA VAL A 102 4.47 17.84 2.68
C VAL A 102 3.56 17.65 3.89
N GLY A 103 3.75 18.47 4.93
CA GLY A 103 2.93 18.42 6.15
C GLY A 103 2.81 17.02 6.75
N ILE A 104 1.56 16.59 6.98
CA ILE A 104 1.22 15.27 7.52
C ILE A 104 1.48 14.13 6.52
N GLY A 105 1.54 14.42 5.22
CA GLY A 105 1.86 13.45 4.17
C GLY A 105 3.19 12.77 4.37
N ARG A 106 4.18 13.48 4.96
CA ARG A 106 5.49 12.92 5.30
C ARG A 106 5.41 11.71 6.22
N LEU A 107 4.54 11.74 7.23
CA LEU A 107 4.40 10.61 8.15
C LEU A 107 3.76 9.41 7.44
N LEU A 108 2.76 9.67 6.59
CA LEU A 108 2.07 8.64 5.86
C LEU A 108 2.96 7.94 4.83
N VAL A 109 3.76 8.70 4.06
CA VAL A 109 4.69 8.08 3.09
C VAL A 109 5.78 7.25 3.77
N ILE A 110 6.20 7.59 4.99
CA ILE A 110 7.16 6.77 5.75
C ILE A 110 6.56 5.41 6.08
N ILE A 111 5.30 5.41 6.54
CA ILE A 111 4.57 4.17 6.82
C ILE A 111 4.39 3.38 5.53
N GLU A 112 3.96 4.03 4.46
CA GLU A 112 3.75 3.39 3.16
C GLU A 112 5.04 2.78 2.58
N ALA A 113 6.15 3.51 2.63
CA ALA A 113 7.45 3.01 2.17
C ALA A 113 7.91 1.80 3.00
N LEU A 114 7.71 1.84 4.32
CA LEU A 114 8.01 0.69 5.18
C LEU A 114 7.20 -0.56 4.77
N LEU A 115 5.92 -0.37 4.44
CA LEU A 115 5.09 -1.45 3.92
C LEU A 115 5.61 -1.97 2.57
N GLY A 116 5.96 -1.06 1.65
CA GLY A 116 6.54 -1.39 0.36
C GLY A 116 7.77 -2.29 0.45
N TYR A 117 8.66 -2.05 1.42
CA TYR A 117 9.83 -2.91 1.66
C TYR A 117 9.51 -4.21 2.40
N THR A 118 8.51 -4.20 3.29
CA THR A 118 8.21 -5.37 4.14
C THR A 118 7.43 -6.44 3.36
N ILE A 119 6.58 -6.05 2.41
CA ILE A 119 5.72 -6.96 1.65
C ILE A 119 6.51 -8.01 0.83
N PRO A 120 7.51 -7.66 0.00
CA PRO A 120 8.32 -8.64 -0.72
C PRO A 120 9.10 -9.54 0.22
N ALA A 121 9.67 -8.97 1.29
CA ALA A 121 10.44 -9.73 2.28
C ALA A 121 9.56 -10.78 2.97
N ALA A 122 8.36 -10.39 3.41
CA ALA A 122 7.37 -11.29 3.99
C ALA A 122 6.93 -12.37 3.00
N PHE A 123 6.73 -12.02 1.73
CA PHE A 123 6.39 -12.97 0.67
C PHE A 123 7.50 -14.01 0.44
N VAL A 124 8.77 -13.58 0.39
CA VAL A 124 9.92 -14.47 0.21
C VAL A 124 10.10 -15.39 1.42
N VAL A 125 10.09 -14.86 2.64
CA VAL A 125 10.20 -15.67 3.87
C VAL A 125 9.13 -16.76 3.89
N ARG A 126 7.89 -16.42 3.56
CA ARG A 126 6.80 -17.41 3.49
C ARG A 126 6.98 -18.44 2.38
N SER A 127 7.43 -17.99 1.22
CA SER A 127 7.54 -18.87 0.04
C SER A 127 8.69 -19.88 0.18
N PHE A 128 9.76 -19.51 0.88
CA PHE A 128 11.00 -20.29 0.95
C PHE A 128 11.34 -20.84 2.34
N ILE A 129 10.95 -20.17 3.44
CA ILE A 129 11.33 -20.55 4.82
C ILE A 129 10.20 -21.30 5.53
N ASP A 130 8.94 -20.89 5.36
CA ASP A 130 7.78 -21.62 5.93
C ASP A 130 7.50 -22.96 5.19
N TYR A 131 8.20 -23.22 4.09
CA TYR A 131 8.24 -24.54 3.45
C TYR A 131 9.27 -25.44 4.15
N ASP A 132 8.99 -25.85 5.39
CA ASP A 132 9.72 -26.97 6.01
C ASP A 132 8.90 -28.28 5.89
N PRO A 133 9.13 -29.11 4.86
CA PRO A 133 8.44 -30.38 4.67
C PRO A 133 8.83 -31.47 5.71
N THR A 134 9.73 -31.19 6.66
CA THR A 134 10.19 -32.20 7.63
C THR A 134 9.23 -32.41 8.81
N ILE A 135 8.30 -31.49 9.06
CA ILE A 135 7.32 -31.60 10.16
C ILE A 135 6.12 -32.52 9.79
N GLU A 136 5.80 -32.66 8.49
CA GLU A 136 4.67 -33.49 8.05
C GLU A 136 4.95 -35.00 8.14
N LYS A 137 6.22 -35.42 8.15
CA LYS A 137 6.60 -36.83 8.30
C LYS A 137 6.65 -37.34 9.74
N ARG A 138 6.28 -36.52 10.74
CA ARG A 138 6.31 -36.88 12.17
C ARG A 138 4.92 -36.96 12.84
N LYS A 139 3.83 -36.84 12.08
CA LYS A 139 2.47 -37.16 12.55
C LYS A 139 1.96 -38.41 11.85
#